data_AF-A0A1V0AE43-F1
#
_entry.id   AF-A0A1V0AE43-F1
#
_cell.length_a   1.000
_cell.length_b   1.000
_cell.length_c   1.000
_cell.angle_alpha   90.00
_cell.angle_beta   90.00
_cell.angle_gamma   90.00
#
_symmetry.space_group_name_H-M   'P 1'
#
loop_
_entity.id
_entity.type
_entity.pdbx_description
1 polymer ?
#
loop_
_entity_poly.entity_id
_entity_poly.type
_entity_poly.pdbx_seq_one_letter_code
_entity_poly.pdbx_strand_id
1 'polypeptide(L)'
;MEEGVRPDEVQWLLDELCTRKGFCLPTEKRQQLLEQAPFTSVDAFTDAVLTAEGMDPSLHKKLRGGVRHVVQRHLATVRHEPQDWPIDM
;
A
#
# COMPACT_ATOMS: atom_id res chain seq x y z
N MET A 1 -15.74 8.56 1.00
CA MET A 1 -15.44 7.23 0.42
C MET A 1 -14.04 6.90 0.85
N GLU A 2 -13.84 5.97 1.78
CA GLU A 2 -12.48 5.50 2.07
C GLU A 2 -11.96 4.77 0.84
N GLU A 3 -10.78 5.15 0.39
CA GLU A 3 -10.18 4.60 -0.81
C GLU A 3 -9.55 3.23 -0.49
N GLY A 4 -9.96 2.17 -1.20
CA GLY A 4 -9.40 0.82 -1.05
C GLY A 4 -8.13 0.60 -1.86
N VAL A 5 -7.41 -0.49 -1.59
CA VAL A 5 -6.18 -0.90 -2.30
C VAL A 5 -6.47 -2.14 -3.16
N ARG A 6 -6.19 -2.05 -4.46
CA ARG A 6 -6.41 -3.13 -5.42
C ARG A 6 -5.24 -4.12 -5.46
N PRO A 7 -5.45 -5.38 -5.89
CA PRO A 7 -4.39 -6.38 -5.98
C PRO A 7 -3.18 -5.94 -6.83
N ASP A 8 -3.42 -5.21 -7.93
CA ASP A 8 -2.35 -4.65 -8.79
C ASP A 8 -1.50 -3.60 -8.08
N GLU A 9 -2.07 -2.86 -7.13
CA GLU A 9 -1.39 -1.82 -6.37
C GLU A 9 -0.59 -2.40 -5.19
N VAL A 10 -1.01 -3.54 -4.63
CA VAL A 10 -0.37 -4.16 -3.46
C VAL A 10 1.10 -4.46 -3.72
N GLN A 11 1.45 -5.09 -4.83
CA GLN A 11 2.84 -5.45 -5.11
C GLN A 11 3.76 -4.22 -5.18
N TRP A 12 3.30 -3.15 -5.83
CA TRP A 12 4.05 -1.90 -5.95
C TRP A 12 4.18 -1.21 -4.58
N LEU A 13 3.09 -1.16 -3.81
CA LEU A 13 3.09 -0.55 -2.48
C LEU A 13 4.05 -1.27 -1.54
N LEU A 14 4.13 -2.60 -1.59
CA LEU A 14 5.08 -3.38 -0.80
C LEU A 14 6.54 -3.11 -1.20
N ASP A 15 6.81 -2.86 -2.48
CA ASP A 15 8.14 -2.46 -2.95
C ASP A 15 8.53 -1.05 -2.46
N GLU A 16 7.63 -0.08 -2.61
CA GLU A 16 7.84 1.30 -2.20
C GLU A 16 7.99 1.40 -0.67
N LEU A 17 7.24 0.61 0.11
CA LEU A 17 7.37 0.55 1.57
C LEU A 17 8.69 -0.10 2.01
N CYS A 18 9.16 -1.14 1.30
CA CYS A 18 10.49 -1.70 1.54
C CYS A 18 11.58 -0.64 1.29
N THR A 19 11.57 0.02 0.13
CA THR A 19 12.59 1.02 -0.25
C THR A 19 12.57 2.27 0.62
N ARG A 20 11.39 2.83 0.92
CA ARG A 20 11.29 4.13 1.63
C ARG A 20 11.18 4.02 3.14
N LYS A 21 10.69 2.90 3.66
CA LYS A 21 10.34 2.73 5.08
C LYS A 21 11.01 1.52 5.72
N GLY A 22 11.67 0.64 4.95
CA GLY A 22 12.36 -0.54 5.46
C GLY A 22 11.44 -1.74 5.73
N PHE A 23 10.18 -1.71 5.30
CA PHE A 23 9.21 -2.81 5.44
C PHE A 23 9.43 -3.88 4.37
N CYS A 24 10.62 -4.47 4.36
CA CYS A 24 10.99 -5.51 3.42
C CYS A 24 10.48 -6.86 3.91
N LEU A 25 9.14 -7.02 3.85
CA LEU A 25 8.46 -8.23 4.26
C LEU A 25 9.03 -9.47 3.55
N PRO A 26 9.15 -10.61 4.27
CA PRO A 26 9.56 -11.86 3.64
C PRO A 26 8.52 -12.32 2.62
N THR A 27 8.95 -13.10 1.62
CA THR A 27 8.12 -13.51 0.47
C THR A 27 6.77 -14.11 0.88
N GLU A 28 6.74 -14.95 1.92
CA GLU A 28 5.50 -15.55 2.42
C GLU A 28 4.49 -14.50 2.90
N LYS A 29 4.96 -13.47 3.61
CA LYS A 29 4.12 -12.37 4.10
C LYS A 29 3.62 -11.49 2.96
N ARG A 30 4.45 -11.26 1.93
CA ARG A 30 4.05 -10.55 0.72
C ARG A 30 2.94 -11.30 -0.02
N GLN A 31 3.08 -12.62 -0.16
CA GLN A 31 2.07 -13.46 -0.79
C GLN A 31 0.75 -13.44 -0.02
N GLN A 32 0.81 -13.55 1.32
CA GLN A 32 -0.37 -13.44 2.18
C GLN A 32 -1.12 -12.11 2.00
N LEU A 33 -0.40 -10.99 1.80
CA LEU A 33 -1.02 -9.69 1.55
C LEU A 33 -1.64 -9.58 0.16
N LEU A 34 -1.03 -10.21 -0.85
CA LEU A 34 -1.59 -10.29 -2.21
C LEU A 34 -2.88 -11.12 -2.23
N GLU A 35 -2.91 -12.23 -1.49
CA GLU A 35 -4.09 -13.10 -1.37
C GLU A 35 -5.24 -12.47 -0.57
N GLN A 36 -4.92 -11.57 0.37
CA GLN A 36 -5.92 -10.81 1.14
C GLN A 36 -6.52 -9.65 0.35
N ALA A 37 -5.88 -9.23 -0.74
CA ALA A 37 -6.40 -8.16 -1.57
C ALA A 37 -7.71 -8.60 -2.26
N PRO A 38 -8.65 -7.68 -2.53
CA PRO A 38 -8.57 -6.23 -2.33
C PRO A 38 -8.80 -5.80 -0.87
N PHE A 39 -8.11 -4.73 -0.46
CA PHE A 39 -8.36 -4.09 0.84
C PHE A 39 -9.42 -3.01 0.69
N THR A 40 -10.41 -3.01 1.58
CA THR A 40 -11.54 -2.07 1.54
C THR A 40 -11.15 -0.63 1.91
N SER A 41 -10.00 -0.43 2.56
CA SER A 41 -9.47 0.89 2.90
C SER A 41 -7.94 0.91 2.99
N VAL A 42 -7.35 2.09 2.80
CA VAL A 42 -5.92 2.34 3.04
C VAL A 42 -5.52 1.94 4.46
N ASP A 43 -6.38 2.23 5.44
CA ASP A 43 -6.13 1.91 6.84
C ASP A 43 -6.05 0.39 7.06
N ALA A 44 -6.93 -0.41 6.43
CA ALA A 44 -6.88 -1.87 6.49
C ALA A 44 -5.58 -2.44 5.89
N PHE A 45 -5.16 -1.93 4.73
CA PHE A 45 -3.88 -2.33 4.13
C PHE A 45 -2.69 -1.94 5.01
N THR A 46 -2.70 -0.72 5.57
CA THR A 46 -1.65 -0.22 6.47
C THR A 46 -1.50 -1.14 7.68
N ASP A 47 -2.61 -1.49 8.33
CA ASP A 47 -2.59 -2.32 9.53
C ASP A 47 -2.13 -3.75 9.22
N ALA A 48 -2.50 -4.28 8.05
CA ALA A 48 -2.04 -5.59 7.57
C ALA A 48 -0.52 -5.62 7.32
N VAL A 49 0.05 -4.55 6.73
CA VAL A 49 1.50 -4.43 6.54
C VAL A 49 2.24 -4.37 7.87
N LEU A 50 1.79 -3.55 8.83
CA LEU A 50 2.42 -3.49 10.15
C LEU A 50 2.34 -4.84 10.87
N THR A 51 1.19 -5.50 10.83
CA THR A 51 1.01 -6.82 11.43
C THR A 51 1.92 -7.87 10.78
N ALA A 52 2.08 -7.82 9.46
CA ALA A 52 2.95 -8.73 8.72
C ALA A 52 4.44 -8.55 9.07
N GLU A 53 4.85 -7.33 9.43
CA GLU A 53 6.20 -7.00 9.92
C GLU A 53 6.38 -7.39 11.41
N GLY A 54 5.35 -7.91 12.07
CA GLY A 54 5.37 -8.26 13.49
C GLY A 54 5.17 -7.07 14.43
N MET A 55 4.62 -5.96 13.91
CA MET A 55 4.35 -4.74 14.69
C MET A 55 2.86 -4.60 15.00
N ASP A 56 2.56 -4.06 16.18
CA ASP A 56 1.19 -3.70 16.55
C ASP A 56 0.84 -2.27 16.05
N PRO A 57 -0.15 -2.11 15.15
CA PRO A 57 -0.52 -0.80 14.61
C PRO A 57 -1.08 0.18 15.65
N SER A 58 -1.69 -0.33 16.73
CA SER A 58 -2.25 0.48 17.81
C SER A 58 -1.16 1.11 18.69
N LEU A 59 -0.04 0.40 18.85
CA LEU A 59 1.13 0.83 19.63
C LEU A 59 2.06 1.73 18.82
N HIS A 60 2.07 1.60 17.49
CA HIS A 60 3.02 2.29 16.59
C HIS A 60 2.36 3.40 15.75
N LYS A 61 1.54 4.27 16.36
CA LYS A 61 0.74 5.29 15.65
C LYS A 61 1.54 6.18 14.69
N LYS A 62 2.76 6.61 15.06
CA LYS A 62 3.62 7.45 14.19
C LYS A 62 4.09 6.68 12.96
N LEU A 63 4.47 5.42 13.14
CA LEU A 63 4.91 4.54 12.06
C LEU A 63 3.75 4.20 11.13
N ARG A 64 2.59 3.84 11.71
CA ARG A 64 1.32 3.65 11.01
C ARG A 64 0.97 4.86 10.13
N GLY A 65 1.07 6.07 10.68
CA GLY A 65 0.85 7.31 9.91
C GLY A 65 1.82 7.47 8.74
N GLY A 66 3.10 7.08 8.93
CA GLY A 66 4.11 7.11 7.88
C GLY A 66 3.86 6.12 6.74
N VAL A 67 3.44 4.88 7.05
CA VAL A 67 3.06 3.87 6.07
C VAL A 67 1.80 4.32 5.31
N ARG A 68 0.76 4.74 6.05
CA ARG A 68 -0.49 5.26 5.50
C ARG A 68 -0.26 6.40 4.51
N HIS A 69 0.63 7.34 4.83
CA HIS A 69 0.95 8.46 3.96
C HIS A 69 1.56 8.03 2.61
N VAL A 70 2.45 7.03 2.62
CA VAL A 70 3.03 6.48 1.38
C VAL A 70 1.94 5.88 0.50
N VAL A 71 1.04 5.10 1.10
CA VAL A 71 -0.07 4.46 0.38
C VAL A 71 -1.00 5.51 -0.23
N GLN A 72 -1.45 6.48 0.56
CA GLN A 72 -2.32 7.56 0.05
C GLN A 72 -1.68 8.35 -1.08
N ARG A 73 -0.38 8.65 -0.97
CA ARG A 73 0.33 9.38 -2.02
C ARG A 73 0.38 8.59 -3.33
N HIS A 74 0.61 7.28 -3.27
CA HIS A 74 0.60 6.43 -4.45
C HIS A 74 -0.77 6.41 -5.13
N LEU A 75 -1.84 6.17 -4.36
CA LEU A 75 -3.20 6.13 -4.89
C LEU A 75 -3.57 7.48 -5.54
N ALA A 76 -3.22 8.60 -4.90
CA ALA A 76 -3.44 9.93 -5.44
C ALA A 76 -2.60 10.25 -6.69
N THR A 77 -1.52 9.51 -6.97
CA THR A 77 -0.67 9.72 -8.16
C THR A 77 -1.09 8.83 -9.32
N VAL A 78 -1.28 7.53 -9.05
CA VAL A 78 -1.62 6.52 -10.08
C VAL A 78 -3.06 6.62 -10.55
N ARG A 79 -3.98 7.01 -9.65
CA ARG A 79 -5.40 7.18 -10.00
C ARG A 79 -5.72 8.58 -10.52
N HIS A 80 -4.74 9.49 -10.49
CA HIS A 80 -4.82 10.85 -11.01
C HIS A 80 -3.95 11.00 -12.27
N GLU A 81 -3.80 9.94 -13.06
CA GLU A 81 -3.35 10.06 -14.44
C GLU A 81 -4.59 10.36 -15.31
N PRO A 82 -4.67 11.54 -15.96
CA PRO A 82 -5.66 11.76 -17.01
C PRO A 82 -5.31 10.86 -18.20
N GLN A 83 -6.04 9.75 -18.35
CA GLN A 83 -6.08 8.99 -19.59
C GLN A 83 -6.81 9.81 -20.66
N ASP A 84 -6.12 10.71 -21.34
CA ASP A 84 -6.38 11.07 -22.74
C ASP A 84 -5.23 11.96 -23.23
N TRP A 85 -4.23 11.35 -23.87
CA TRP A 85 -3.48 12.08 -24.89
C TRP A 85 -3.42 11.19 -26.13
N PRO A 86 -3.92 11.64 -27.29
CA PRO A 86 -3.78 10.90 -28.52
C PRO A 86 -2.31 10.94 -28.94
N ILE A 87 -1.63 9.79 -28.85
CA ILE A 87 -0.48 9.54 -29.71
C ILE A 87 -1.04 8.81 -30.93
N ASP A 88 -1.50 9.57 -31.91
CA ASP A 88 -1.35 9.17 -33.32
C ASP A 88 -1.23 10.43 -34.19
N MET A 89 -0.43 10.26 -35.25
CA MET A 89 0.19 11.28 -36.13
C MET A 89 -0.79 11.99 -37.06
#